data_AF-A0A357C6B8-F1
#
_entry.id   AF-A0A357C6B8-F1
#
_cell.length_a   1.000
_cell.length_b   1.000
_cell.length_c   1.000
_cell.angle_alpha   90.00
_cell.angle_beta   90.00
_cell.angle_gamma   90.00
#
_symmetry.space_group_name_H-M   'P 1'
#
loop_
_entity.id
_entity.type
_entity.pdbx_description
1 polymer ?
#
loop_
_entity_poly.entity_id
_entity_poly.type
_entity_poly.pdbx_seq_one_letter_code
_entity_poly.pdbx_strand_id
1 'polypeptide(L)'
;MEISIGVGSDSISIAVENPFHIDLDSVVGQTEAFCSLKGAALNGVDVRGLIPQMARGIAGCERGCPADAKEFVHRGFKEFSLAYVEGGILTAKAVIGNNKELSIKMFPDF
;
A
#
# COMPACT_ATOMS: atom_id res chain seq x y z
N MET A 1 -1.61 -3.17 12.33
CA MET A 1 -2.00 -2.43 11.10
C MET A 1 -2.30 -3.49 10.05
N GLU A 2 -3.22 -3.24 9.13
CA GLU A 2 -3.49 -4.16 8.02
C GLU A 2 -3.23 -3.52 6.67
N ILE A 3 -2.62 -4.27 5.75
CA ILE A 3 -2.46 -3.91 4.35
C ILE A 3 -3.35 -4.82 3.51
N SER A 4 -4.35 -4.26 2.82
CA SER A 4 -5.15 -4.99 1.84
C SER A 4 -4.61 -4.73 0.43
N ILE A 5 -4.37 -5.81 -0.30
CA ILE A 5 -3.93 -5.81 -1.70
C ILE A 5 -5.06 -6.37 -2.55
N GLY A 6 -5.52 -5.62 -3.54
CA GLY A 6 -6.65 -5.97 -4.39
C GLY A 6 -6.35 -5.89 -5.88
N VAL A 7 -6.94 -6.80 -6.64
CA VAL A 7 -6.94 -6.80 -8.12
C VAL A 7 -8.35 -7.20 -8.58
N GLY A 8 -9.05 -6.27 -9.23
CA GLY A 8 -10.46 -6.46 -9.59
C GLY A 8 -11.36 -6.53 -8.34
N SER A 9 -12.14 -7.61 -8.22
CA SER A 9 -13.03 -7.87 -7.06
C SER A 9 -12.37 -8.66 -5.93
N ASP A 10 -11.16 -9.18 -6.16
CA ASP A 10 -10.46 -10.03 -5.21
C ASP A 10 -9.47 -9.21 -4.38
N SER A 11 -9.23 -9.63 -3.13
CA SER A 11 -8.19 -9.05 -2.29
C SER A 11 -7.61 -10.07 -1.31
N ILE A 12 -6.38 -9.80 -0.87
CA ILE A 12 -5.74 -10.42 0.29
C ILE A 12 -5.48 -9.36 1.36
N SER A 13 -5.43 -9.79 2.62
CA SER A 13 -5.04 -8.95 3.76
C SER A 13 -3.73 -9.46 4.34
N ILE A 14 -2.81 -8.54 4.60
CA ILE A 14 -1.50 -8.79 5.17
C ILE A 14 -1.44 -8.05 6.50
N ALA A 15 -1.35 -8.81 7.60
CA ALA A 15 -1.19 -8.24 8.93
C ALA A 15 0.24 -7.69 9.10
N VAL A 16 0.34 -6.49 9.65
CA VAL A 16 1.60 -5.84 10.00
C VAL A 16 1.57 -5.51 11.49
N GLU A 17 2.39 -6.24 12.24
CA GLU A 17 2.50 -6.07 13.70
C GLU A 17 3.14 -4.73 14.07
N ASN A 18 4.17 -4.31 13.34
CA ASN A 18 4.89 -3.07 13.59
C ASN A 18 5.01 -2.23 12.30
N PRO A 19 4.31 -1.08 12.20
CA PRO A 19 4.35 -0.24 11.00
C PRO A 19 5.70 0.44 10.75
N PHE A 20 6.61 0.46 11.75
CA PHE A 20 7.95 1.00 11.62
C PHE A 20 8.99 -0.05 11.19
N HIS A 21 8.64 -1.32 11.29
CA HIS A 21 9.50 -2.47 10.97
C HIS A 21 8.77 -3.47 10.07
N ILE A 22 8.25 -2.99 8.95
CA ILE A 22 7.53 -3.82 7.98
C ILE A 22 8.51 -4.77 7.30
N ASP A 23 8.18 -6.06 7.28
CA ASP A 23 8.85 -7.04 6.42
C ASP A 23 8.45 -6.79 4.95
N LEU A 24 9.21 -5.92 4.29
CA LEU A 24 8.95 -5.51 2.91
C LEU A 24 9.12 -6.66 1.93
N ASP A 25 10.02 -7.61 2.19
CA ASP A 25 10.24 -8.75 1.29
C ASP A 25 9.02 -9.67 1.31
N SER A 26 8.46 -9.93 2.49
CA SER A 26 7.21 -10.68 2.64
C SER A 26 6.02 -9.97 1.99
N VAL A 27 5.83 -8.67 2.26
CA VAL A 27 4.70 -7.90 1.69
C VAL A 27 4.77 -7.85 0.16
N VAL A 28 5.95 -7.57 -0.40
CA VAL A 28 6.15 -7.52 -1.86
C VAL A 28 5.97 -8.91 -2.47
N GLY A 29 6.55 -9.96 -1.88
CA GLY A 29 6.40 -11.32 -2.38
C GLY A 29 4.94 -11.80 -2.38
N GLN A 30 4.18 -11.50 -1.32
CA GLN A 30 2.74 -11.81 -1.27
C GLN A 30 1.94 -11.02 -2.32
N THR A 31 2.29 -9.75 -2.53
CA THR A 31 1.66 -8.90 -3.56
C THR A 31 1.92 -9.44 -4.97
N GLU A 32 3.16 -9.80 -5.28
CA GLU A 32 3.54 -10.37 -6.58
C GLU A 32 2.88 -11.72 -6.83
N ALA A 33 2.86 -12.61 -5.82
CA ALA A 33 2.18 -13.90 -5.91
C ALA A 33 0.68 -13.71 -6.15
N PHE A 34 0.03 -12.80 -5.42
CA PHE A 34 -1.38 -12.49 -5.60
C PHE A 34 -1.69 -11.93 -6.99
N CYS A 35 -0.90 -10.95 -7.46
CA CYS A 35 -1.09 -10.40 -8.81
C CYS A 35 -0.93 -11.49 -9.88
N SER A 36 0.08 -12.35 -9.74
CA SER A 36 0.35 -13.45 -10.66
C SER A 36 -0.80 -14.46 -10.69
N LEU A 37 -1.35 -14.83 -9.52
CA LEU A 37 -2.55 -15.68 -9.41
C LEU A 37 -3.77 -15.06 -10.10
N LYS A 38 -3.84 -13.72 -10.14
CA LYS A 38 -4.86 -12.98 -10.87
C LYS A 38 -4.49 -12.71 -12.33
N GLY A 39 -3.42 -13.32 -12.84
CA GLY A 39 -2.99 -13.16 -14.23
C GLY A 39 -2.57 -11.72 -14.55
N ALA A 40 -1.86 -11.06 -13.62
CA ALA A 40 -1.27 -9.74 -13.79
C ALA A 40 0.15 -9.72 -13.26
N ALA A 41 1.02 -8.93 -13.87
CA ALA A 41 2.36 -8.65 -13.36
C ALA A 41 2.43 -7.19 -12.90
N LEU A 42 3.26 -6.88 -11.89
CA LEU A 42 3.40 -5.51 -11.37
C LEU A 42 3.97 -4.52 -12.40
N ASN A 43 4.58 -4.98 -13.49
CA ASN A 43 5.03 -4.14 -14.61
C ASN A 43 5.89 -2.91 -14.21
N GLY A 44 6.73 -3.05 -13.19
CA GLY A 44 7.61 -1.97 -12.73
C GLY A 44 6.99 -1.00 -11.71
N VAL A 45 5.73 -1.21 -11.34
CA VAL A 45 5.08 -0.46 -10.24
C VAL A 45 5.85 -0.66 -8.94
N ASP A 46 6.31 0.44 -8.33
CA ASP A 46 7.18 0.42 -7.16
C ASP A 46 6.41 0.22 -5.83
N VAL A 47 5.90 -0.99 -5.63
CA VAL A 47 5.25 -1.39 -4.36
C VAL A 47 6.24 -1.29 -3.21
N ARG A 48 7.50 -1.72 -3.41
CA ARG A 48 8.54 -1.73 -2.36
C ARG A 48 8.79 -0.33 -1.78
N GLY A 49 8.87 0.69 -2.63
CA GLY A 49 9.04 2.08 -2.21
C GLY A 49 7.76 2.71 -1.67
N LEU A 50 6.59 2.30 -2.16
CA LEU A 50 5.30 2.83 -1.74
C LEU A 50 4.96 2.46 -0.28
N ILE A 51 5.11 1.18 0.08
CA ILE A 51 4.62 0.64 1.37
C ILE A 51 5.17 1.43 2.58
N PRO A 52 6.48 1.72 2.70
CA PRO A 52 7.00 2.54 3.80
C PRO A 52 6.45 3.97 3.84
N GLN A 53 6.22 4.57 2.67
CA GLN A 53 5.69 5.94 2.59
C GLN A 53 4.24 5.99 3.05
N MET A 54 3.44 4.99 2.67
CA MET A 54 2.07 4.86 3.13
C MET A 54 2.03 4.64 4.65
N ALA A 55 2.84 3.71 5.17
CA ALA A 55 2.91 3.41 6.59
C ALA A 55 3.30 4.65 7.41
N ARG A 56 4.30 5.42 6.94
CA ARG A 56 4.68 6.69 7.56
C ARG A 56 3.56 7.72 7.51
N GLY A 57 2.79 7.75 6.42
CA GLY A 57 1.63 8.62 6.28
C GLY A 57 0.58 8.39 7.38
N ILE A 58 0.36 7.14 7.79
CA ILE A 58 -0.68 6.81 8.78
C ILE A 58 -0.16 6.65 10.22
N ALA A 59 1.05 6.14 10.42
CA ALA A 59 1.61 5.84 11.75
C ALA A 59 2.69 6.84 12.20
N GLY A 60 3.13 7.75 11.32
CA GLY A 60 4.25 8.64 11.59
C GLY A 60 5.60 7.92 11.52
N CYS A 61 6.56 8.34 12.33
CA CYS A 61 7.86 7.66 12.43
C CYS A 61 8.12 7.24 13.88
N GLU A 62 8.95 6.21 14.07
CA GLU A 62 9.35 5.70 15.39
C GLU A 62 9.93 6.81 16.30
N ARG A 63 10.56 7.83 15.72
CA ARG A 63 11.13 8.99 16.43
C ARG A 63 10.10 10.06 16.82
N GLY A 64 8.80 9.79 16.67
CA GLY A 64 7.73 10.71 17.06
C GLY A 64 7.34 11.76 16.01
N CYS A 65 7.68 11.54 14.74
CA CYS A 65 7.16 12.36 13.65
C CYS A 65 5.65 12.17 13.56
N PRO A 66 4.85 13.23 13.37
CA PRO A 66 3.42 13.09 13.18
C PRO A 66 3.11 12.28 11.91
N ALA A 67 2.01 11.53 11.96
CA ALA A 67 1.39 10.96 10.77
C ALA A 67 0.85 12.09 9.89
N ASP A 68 1.15 12.06 8.60
CA ASP A 68 0.68 13.06 7.63
C ASP A 68 0.31 12.43 6.28
N ALA A 69 -0.77 11.65 6.31
CA ALA A 69 -1.31 10.99 5.13
C ALA A 69 -1.83 12.00 4.08
N LYS A 70 -2.33 13.16 4.52
CA LYS A 70 -2.86 14.19 3.62
C LYS A 70 -1.74 14.82 2.80
N GLU A 71 -0.65 15.20 3.44
CA GLU A 71 0.52 15.73 2.72
C GLU A 71 1.15 14.68 1.81
N PHE A 72 1.19 13.41 2.24
CA PHE A 72 1.67 12.33 1.38
C PHE A 72 0.79 12.15 0.12
N VAL A 73 -0.53 12.19 0.26
CA VAL A 73 -1.46 12.16 -0.88
C VAL A 73 -1.23 13.36 -1.80
N HIS A 74 -1.05 14.56 -1.23
CA HIS A 74 -0.79 15.78 -2.01
C HIS A 74 0.52 15.70 -2.80
N ARG A 75 1.59 15.18 -2.18
CA ARG A 75 2.90 14.99 -2.82
C ARG A 75 2.86 13.94 -3.93
N GLY A 76 2.00 12.93 -3.78
CA GLY A 76 1.91 11.80 -4.72
C GLY A 76 3.07 10.82 -4.59
N PHE A 77 2.98 9.70 -5.32
CA PHE A 77 4.04 8.71 -5.42
C PHE A 77 4.03 8.03 -6.78
N LYS A 78 4.94 8.45 -7.66
CA LYS A 78 5.15 7.86 -9.00
C LYS A 78 3.83 7.67 -9.76
N GLU A 79 3.56 6.47 -10.26
CA GLU A 79 2.36 6.09 -11.01
C GLU A 79 1.12 5.76 -10.15
N PHE A 80 1.21 5.91 -8.83
CA PHE A 80 0.06 5.66 -7.96
C PHE A 80 -0.87 6.87 -7.82
N SER A 81 -2.16 6.64 -8.05
CA SER A 81 -3.21 7.53 -7.59
C SER A 81 -3.47 7.29 -6.11
N LEU A 82 -3.11 8.26 -5.27
CA LEU A 82 -3.27 8.20 -3.82
C LEU A 82 -4.56 8.86 -3.36
N ALA A 83 -5.19 8.33 -2.31
CA ALA A 83 -6.30 9.00 -1.63
C ALA A 83 -6.35 8.64 -0.14
N TYR A 84 -6.68 9.62 0.68
CA TYR A 84 -6.96 9.46 2.10
C TYR A 84 -8.48 9.47 2.30
N VAL A 85 -9.00 8.41 2.91
CA VAL A 85 -10.44 8.23 3.17
C VAL A 85 -10.73 8.53 4.64
N GLU A 86 -11.92 9.06 4.93
CA GLU A 86 -12.39 9.23 6.31
C GLU A 86 -12.23 7.93 7.10
N GLY A 87 -11.74 8.03 8.34
CA GLY A 87 -11.39 6.88 9.18
C GLY A 87 -9.91 6.48 9.18
N GLY A 88 -9.02 7.27 8.56
CA GLY A 88 -7.57 7.03 8.64
C GLY A 88 -7.00 6.11 7.58
N ILE A 89 -7.83 5.70 6.60
CA ILE A 89 -7.45 4.72 5.59
C ILE A 89 -6.72 5.42 4.46
N LEU A 90 -5.50 4.97 4.18
CA LEU A 90 -4.71 5.45 3.05
C LEU A 90 -4.78 4.44 1.91
N THR A 91 -5.10 4.92 0.71
CA THR A 91 -5.28 4.07 -0.47
C THR A 91 -4.35 4.50 -1.60
N ALA A 92 -3.89 3.54 -2.38
CA ALA A 92 -3.07 3.74 -3.56
C ALA A 92 -3.56 2.82 -4.69
N LYS A 93 -3.68 3.35 -5.90
CA LYS A 93 -4.10 2.60 -7.08
C LYS A 93 -3.12 2.78 -8.23
N ALA A 94 -2.84 1.71 -8.97
CA ALA A 94 -2.00 1.78 -10.16
C ALA A 94 -2.49 0.77 -11.21
N VAL A 95 -2.26 1.07 -12.49
CA VAL A 95 -2.49 0.12 -13.58
C VAL A 95 -1.29 -0.82 -13.67
N ILE A 96 -1.55 -2.12 -13.64
CA ILE A 96 -0.57 -3.20 -13.76
C ILE A 96 -0.82 -4.01 -15.03
N GLY A 97 -0.06 -5.08 -15.23
CA GLY A 97 -0.13 -5.92 -16.43
C GLY A 97 -1.54 -6.39 -16.77
N ASN A 98 -1.78 -6.55 -18.08
CA ASN A 98 -3.09 -6.87 -18.65
C ASN A 98 -4.16 -5.80 -18.35
N ASN A 99 -3.74 -4.54 -18.19
CA ASN A 99 -4.59 -3.38 -17.96
C ASN A 99 -5.50 -3.54 -16.72
N LYS A 100 -5.02 -4.27 -15.70
CA LYS A 100 -5.72 -4.47 -14.43
C LYS A 100 -5.34 -3.37 -13.46
N GLU A 101 -6.25 -3.04 -12.54
CA GLU A 101 -5.97 -2.09 -11.46
C GLU A 101 -5.50 -2.86 -10.22
N LEU A 102 -4.31 -2.51 -9.73
CA LEU A 102 -3.84 -2.83 -8.40
C LEU A 102 -4.39 -1.79 -7.42
N SER A 103 -5.01 -2.24 -6.34
CA SER A 103 -5.45 -1.40 -5.22
C SER A 103 -4.69 -1.82 -3.96
N ILE A 104 -4.06 -0.87 -3.28
CA ILE A 104 -3.43 -1.06 -1.97
C ILE A 104 -4.17 -0.17 -0.97
N LYS A 105 -4.60 -0.73 0.15
CA LYS A 105 -5.25 0.00 1.25
C LYS A 105 -4.52 -0.29 2.54
N MET A 106 -4.20 0.74 3.31
CA MET A 106 -3.66 0.60 4.66
C MET A 106 -4.71 1.01 5.69
N PHE A 107 -4.99 0.09 6.61
CA PHE A 107 -5.89 0.28 7.73
C PHE A 107 -5.04 0.47 8.99
N PRO A 108 -5.12 1.64 9.65
CA PRO A 108 -4.50 1.84 10.95
C PRO A 108 -5.18 0.94 12.01
N ASP A 109 -4.40 0.40 12.94
CA ASP A 109 -4.95 -0.19 14.17
C ASP A 109 -5.11 0.97 15.16
N PHE A 110 -6.35 1.36 15.43
CA PHE A 110 -6.70 2.34 16.48
C PHE A 110 -7.31 1.62 17.67
#